data_AF-A0A536LZK2-F1
#
_entry.id   AF-A0A536LZK2-F1
#
_cell.length_a   1.000
_cell.length_b   1.000
_cell.length_c   1.000
_cell.angle_alpha   90.00
_cell.angle_beta   90.00
_cell.angle_gamma   90.00
#
_symmetry.space_group_name_H-M   'P 1'
#
loop_
_entity.id
_entity.type
_entity.pdbx_description
1 polymer ?
#
loop_
_entity_poly.entity_id
_entity_poly.type
_entity_poly.pdbx_seq_one_letter_code
_entity_poly.pdbx_strand_id
1 'polypeptide(L)'
;MNCPRCQAPALEGAAFCEACGVRLERGCPSCGAEAGPAARFCRNCGSPLQAEDRAPAAFTPSHLATKILASRASLEGERKQVTALFADLRGSMELLESVDPEEARRLMDPAVQLMMDAVHRYEGTVNHVLGDGVMALFGAPIAHEDAPRRALYAALAIRDSISRYGEQVRREKGAVIQVRVGVNSGEVVVRSIGSDL
;
A
#
# COMPACT_ATOMS: atom_id res chain seq x y z
N MET A 1 31.97 5.48 -12.32
CA MET A 1 30.54 5.19 -12.03
C MET A 1 29.77 5.15 -13.34
N ASN A 2 28.66 4.40 -13.45
CA ASN A 2 27.88 4.34 -14.70
C ASN A 2 26.69 5.30 -14.65
N CYS A 3 26.32 5.86 -15.80
CA CYS A 3 25.15 6.70 -15.95
C CYS A 3 23.87 5.93 -15.56
N PRO A 4 23.00 6.46 -14.69
CA PRO A 4 21.77 5.76 -14.28
C PRO A 4 20.73 5.64 -15.40
N ARG A 5 20.87 6.41 -16.49
CA ARG A 5 19.94 6.40 -17.63
C ARG A 5 20.40 5.49 -18.77
N CYS A 6 21.66 5.62 -19.20
CA CYS A 6 22.16 4.90 -20.38
C CYS A 6 23.28 3.89 -20.05
N GLN A 7 23.66 3.74 -18.78
CA GLN A 7 24.70 2.83 -18.30
C GLN A 7 26.11 3.07 -18.86
N ALA A 8 26.33 4.10 -19.67
CA ALA A 8 27.65 4.48 -20.14
C ALA A 8 28.59 4.83 -18.97
N PRO A 9 29.89 4.52 -19.06
CA PRO A 9 30.87 4.92 -18.06
C PRO A 9 30.92 6.45 -17.98
N ALA A 10 30.66 7.00 -16.80
CA ALA A 10 30.77 8.43 -16.54
C ALA A 10 32.18 8.77 -16.07
N LEU A 11 32.77 9.82 -16.65
CA LEU A 11 34.04 10.40 -16.19
C LEU A 11 33.92 10.88 -14.74
N GLU A 12 35.00 10.73 -13.97
CA GLU A 12 35.08 11.27 -12.62
C GLU A 12 34.99 12.80 -12.65
N GLY A 13 34.02 13.36 -11.93
CA GLY A 13 33.77 14.81 -11.88
C GLY A 13 32.85 15.37 -12.97
N ALA A 14 32.29 14.54 -13.86
CA ALA A 14 31.38 15.02 -14.90
C ALA A 14 29.99 15.38 -14.34
N ALA A 15 29.54 16.62 -14.58
CA ALA A 15 28.22 17.11 -14.17
C ALA A 15 27.08 16.51 -15.03
N PHE A 16 27.38 16.11 -16.27
CA PHE A 16 26.44 15.51 -17.22
C PHE A 16 27.05 14.27 -17.88
N CYS A 17 26.20 13.34 -18.29
CA CYS A 17 26.61 12.19 -19.07
C CYS A 17 26.88 12.60 -20.53
N GLU A 18 28.07 12.33 -21.05
CA GLU A 18 28.45 12.65 -22.42
C GLU A 18 27.69 11.84 -23.48
N ALA A 19 27.15 10.67 -23.11
CA ALA A 19 26.41 9.81 -24.04
C ALA A 19 24.91 10.17 -24.16
N CYS A 20 24.28 10.70 -23.10
CA CYS A 20 22.83 10.94 -23.10
C CYS A 20 22.38 12.28 -22.51
N GLY A 21 23.31 13.13 -22.08
CA GLY A 21 23.04 14.48 -21.58
C GLY A 21 22.37 14.56 -20.20
N VAL A 22 22.13 13.43 -19.51
CA VAL A 22 21.51 13.47 -18.17
C VAL A 22 22.47 14.04 -17.13
N ARG A 23 21.96 14.91 -16.24
CA ARG A 23 22.75 15.45 -15.12
C ARG A 23 23.08 14.33 -14.13
N LEU A 24 24.35 14.20 -13.79
CA LEU A 24 24.88 13.17 -12.88
C LEU A 24 24.96 13.66 -11.42
N GLU A 25 24.98 14.98 -11.23
CA GLU A 25 24.88 15.63 -9.93
C GLU A 25 23.45 15.49 -9.39
N ARG A 26 23.29 14.78 -8.27
CA ARG A 26 22.03 14.74 -7.53
C ARG A 26 21.92 15.99 -6.65
N GLY A 27 20.89 16.79 -6.89
CA GLY A 27 20.43 17.79 -5.92
C GLY A 27 19.55 17.13 -4.86
N CYS A 28 19.64 17.58 -3.61
CA CYS A 28 18.68 17.18 -2.59
C CYS A 28 17.26 17.63 -3.00
N PRO A 29 16.26 16.74 -3.05
CA PRO A 29 14.91 17.11 -3.46
C PRO A 29 14.20 18.02 -2.45
N SER A 30 14.68 18.08 -1.20
CA SER A 30 14.06 18.88 -0.14
C SER A 30 14.63 20.29 -0.03
N CYS A 31 15.92 20.50 -0.33
CA CYS A 31 16.58 21.79 -0.10
C CYS A 31 17.47 22.26 -1.24
N GLY A 32 17.61 21.47 -2.32
CA GLY A 32 18.42 21.80 -3.48
C GLY A 32 19.93 21.70 -3.29
N ALA A 33 20.42 21.42 -2.08
CA ALA A 33 21.85 21.30 -1.82
C ALA A 33 22.47 20.12 -2.58
N GLU A 34 23.69 20.30 -3.07
CA GLU A 34 24.43 19.25 -3.78
C GLU A 34 24.70 18.05 -2.87
N ALA A 35 24.30 16.87 -3.37
CA ALA A 35 24.61 15.60 -2.77
C ALA A 35 25.81 14.96 -3.46
N GLY A 36 26.80 14.55 -2.67
CA GLY A 36 27.86 13.68 -3.18
C GLY A 36 27.27 12.37 -3.72
N PRO A 37 27.91 11.74 -4.71
CA PRO A 37 27.35 10.56 -5.40
C PRO A 37 27.14 9.34 -4.50
N ALA A 38 27.86 9.27 -3.36
CA ALA A 38 27.71 8.24 -2.35
C ALA A 38 26.91 8.68 -1.10
N ALA A 39 26.35 9.90 -1.09
CA ALA A 39 25.64 10.42 0.07
C ALA A 39 24.25 9.77 0.24
N ARG A 40 24.01 9.14 1.40
CA ARG A 40 22.69 8.60 1.77
C ARG A 40 21.75 9.65 2.36
N PHE A 41 22.32 10.67 3.00
CA PHE A 41 21.61 11.80 3.63
C PHE A 41 22.19 13.13 3.16
N CYS A 42 21.35 14.16 3.07
CA CYS A 42 21.79 15.50 2.76
C CYS A 42 22.60 16.08 3.92
N ARG A 43 23.84 16.50 3.64
CA ARG A 43 24.72 17.16 4.63
C ARG A 43 24.20 18.50 5.16
N ASN A 44 23.23 19.11 4.48
CA ASN A 44 22.70 20.43 4.82
C ASN A 44 21.38 20.36 5.62
N CYS A 45 20.43 19.52 5.19
CA CYS A 45 19.09 19.44 5.81
C CYS A 45 18.75 18.08 6.43
N GLY A 46 19.63 17.08 6.29
CA GLY A 46 19.41 15.72 6.83
C GLY A 46 18.43 14.84 6.04
N SER A 47 17.79 15.33 4.98
CA SER A 47 16.83 14.52 4.22
C SER A 47 17.47 13.32 3.52
N PRO A 48 16.82 12.14 3.50
CA PRO A 48 17.32 10.97 2.78
C PRO A 48 17.36 11.24 1.27
N LEU A 49 18.45 10.83 0.63
CA LEU A 49 18.73 11.04 -0.81
C LEU A 49 18.61 9.76 -1.64
N GLN A 50 18.55 8.61 -0.96
CA GLN A 50 18.17 7.34 -1.53
C GLN A 50 16.67 7.15 -1.25
N ALA A 51 15.90 6.89 -2.30
CA ALA A 51 14.56 6.34 -2.11
C ALA A 51 14.76 4.91 -1.61
N GLU A 52 14.59 4.69 -0.31
CA GLU A 52 14.39 3.33 0.20
C GLU A 52 13.15 2.77 -0.48
N ASP A 53 13.29 1.58 -1.07
CA ASP A 53 12.25 0.90 -1.84
C ASP A 53 10.91 0.94 -1.09
N ARG A 54 9.97 1.67 -1.68
CA ARG A 54 8.63 1.90 -1.12
C ARG A 54 7.81 0.62 -1.25
N ALA A 55 7.84 -0.23 -0.22
CA ALA A 55 6.76 -1.18 0.04
C ALA A 55 5.50 -0.44 0.54
N PRO A 56 4.30 -1.04 0.39
CA PRO A 56 3.19 -0.56 -0.43
C PRO A 56 2.56 0.76 0.07
N ALA A 57 3.18 1.89 -0.26
CA ALA A 57 2.63 3.22 0.03
C ALA A 57 1.59 3.67 -1.03
N ALA A 58 1.32 2.88 -2.06
CA ALA A 58 0.51 3.30 -3.21
C ALA A 58 -0.98 3.53 -2.87
N PHE A 59 -1.46 2.97 -1.76
CA PHE A 59 -2.90 3.01 -1.43
C PHE A 59 -3.22 3.48 -0.01
N THR A 60 -2.23 3.91 0.76
CA THR A 60 -2.43 4.36 2.15
C THR A 60 -2.54 5.89 2.20
N PRO A 61 -3.61 6.48 2.80
CA PRO A 61 -3.72 7.92 3.00
C PRO A 61 -2.48 8.53 3.67
N SER A 62 -2.10 9.75 3.29
CA SER A 62 -0.86 10.40 3.72
C SER A 62 -0.67 10.44 5.25
N HIS A 63 -1.74 10.72 5.99
CA HIS A 63 -1.72 10.76 7.46
C HIS A 63 -1.46 9.39 8.11
N LEU A 64 -1.92 8.30 7.50
CA LEU A 64 -1.63 6.94 7.93
C LEU A 64 -0.20 6.54 7.53
N ALA A 65 0.24 6.89 6.31
CA ALA A 65 1.60 6.65 5.86
C ALA A 65 2.65 7.30 6.79
N THR A 66 2.43 8.53 7.25
CA THR A 66 3.32 9.19 8.23
C THR A 66 3.37 8.45 9.57
N LYS A 67 2.23 8.00 10.10
CA LYS A 67 2.17 7.20 11.35
C LYS A 67 2.85 5.84 11.18
N ILE A 68 2.66 5.17 10.04
CA ILE A 68 3.29 3.90 9.70
C ILE A 68 4.81 4.06 9.65
N LEU A 69 5.31 5.08 8.94
CA LEU A 69 6.75 5.39 8.85
C LEU A 69 7.37 5.69 10.21
N ALA A 70 6.67 6.47 11.06
CA ALA A 70 7.13 6.75 12.42
C ALA A 70 7.19 5.49 13.29
N SER A 71 6.26 4.55 13.11
CA SER A 71 6.25 3.27 13.85
C SER A 71 7.26 2.24 13.32
N ARG A 72 7.73 2.38 12.06
CA ARG A 72 8.58 1.41 11.37
C ARG A 72 9.96 1.23 12.02
N ALA A 73 10.48 2.27 12.67
CA ALA A 73 11.73 2.22 13.44
C ALA A 73 11.68 1.29 14.67
N SER A 74 10.49 0.77 15.01
CA SER A 74 10.22 -0.08 16.18
C SER A 74 9.60 -1.44 15.81
N LEU A 75 9.73 -1.90 14.56
CA LEU A 75 9.04 -3.13 14.04
C LEU A 75 9.94 -4.37 13.84
N GLU A 76 11.06 -4.49 14.57
CA GLU A 76 11.84 -5.73 14.56
C GLU A 76 11.45 -6.65 15.73
N GLY A 77 10.58 -7.63 15.45
CA GLY A 77 10.43 -8.82 16.31
C GLY A 77 9.52 -8.70 17.54
N GLU A 78 8.68 -7.66 17.62
CA GLU A 78 7.75 -7.49 18.72
C GLU A 78 6.50 -8.37 18.55
N ARG A 79 6.08 -9.05 19.64
CA ARG A 79 4.74 -9.66 19.73
C ARG A 79 3.73 -8.54 19.92
N LYS A 80 2.74 -8.47 19.04
CA LYS A 80 1.65 -7.49 19.14
C LYS A 80 0.31 -8.21 19.09
N GLN A 81 -0.60 -7.75 19.94
CA GLN A 81 -2.00 -8.09 19.81
C GLN A 81 -2.56 -7.33 18.60
N VAL A 82 -3.02 -8.05 17.58
CA VAL A 82 -3.60 -7.46 16.38
C VAL A 82 -4.99 -8.02 16.12
N THR A 83 -5.75 -7.29 15.31
CA THR A 83 -6.97 -7.81 14.70
C THR A 83 -6.81 -7.80 13.19
N ALA A 84 -6.84 -8.99 12.58
CA ALA A 84 -6.85 -9.17 11.14
C ALA A 84 -8.29 -9.18 10.61
N LEU A 85 -8.50 -8.48 9.51
CA LEU A 85 -9.74 -8.47 8.74
C LEU A 85 -9.45 -8.96 7.33
N PHE A 86 -10.26 -9.89 6.85
CA PHE A 86 -10.26 -10.38 5.48
C PHE A 86 -11.62 -10.07 4.88
N ALA A 87 -11.64 -9.43 3.72
CA ALA A 87 -12.86 -9.21 2.95
C ALA A 87 -12.65 -9.65 1.52
N ASP A 88 -13.60 -10.38 0.97
CA ASP A 88 -13.51 -10.96 -0.37
C ASP A 88 -14.90 -11.03 -1.03
N LEU A 89 -14.96 -10.84 -2.34
CA LEU A 89 -16.18 -10.96 -3.11
C LEU A 89 -16.60 -12.42 -3.27
N ARG A 90 -17.91 -12.68 -3.14
CA ARG A 90 -18.46 -14.02 -3.38
C ARG A 90 -18.61 -14.26 -4.88
N GLY A 91 -18.16 -15.42 -5.35
CA GLY A 91 -18.40 -15.86 -6.74
C GLY A 91 -17.59 -15.07 -7.77
N SER A 92 -16.51 -14.43 -7.35
CA SER A 92 -15.59 -13.68 -8.20
C SER A 92 -14.94 -14.53 -9.28
N MET A 93 -14.56 -15.77 -8.96
CA MET A 93 -14.01 -16.71 -9.96
C MET A 93 -15.03 -17.02 -11.06
N GLU A 94 -16.29 -17.28 -10.68
CA GLU A 94 -17.38 -17.53 -11.64
C GLU A 94 -17.64 -16.31 -12.52
N LEU A 95 -17.53 -15.10 -11.96
CA LEU A 95 -17.63 -13.84 -12.70
C LEU A 95 -16.46 -13.64 -13.68
N LEU A 96 -15.24 -14.00 -13.27
CA LEU A 96 -14.04 -13.95 -14.11
C LEU A 96 -14.06 -14.96 -15.26
N GLU A 97 -14.72 -16.10 -15.07
CA GLU A 97 -14.86 -17.14 -16.10
C GLU A 97 -15.99 -16.85 -17.10
N SER A 98 -17.06 -16.16 -16.67
CA SER A 98 -18.27 -15.94 -17.45
C SER A 98 -18.31 -14.61 -18.20
N VAL A 99 -17.43 -13.67 -17.86
CA VAL A 99 -17.39 -12.32 -18.43
C VAL A 99 -15.99 -12.01 -18.91
N ASP A 100 -15.86 -11.14 -19.91
CA ASP A 100 -14.57 -10.64 -20.36
C ASP A 100 -13.73 -10.11 -19.18
N PRO A 101 -12.43 -10.44 -19.07
CA PRO A 101 -11.58 -10.04 -17.95
C PRO A 101 -11.54 -8.53 -17.68
N GLU A 102 -11.62 -7.69 -18.73
CA GLU A 102 -11.66 -6.24 -18.56
C GLU A 102 -12.96 -5.81 -17.90
N GLU A 103 -14.07 -6.45 -18.26
CA GLU A 103 -15.39 -6.16 -17.69
C GLU A 103 -15.52 -6.67 -16.25
N ALA A 104 -14.99 -7.86 -15.96
CA ALA A 104 -14.91 -8.37 -14.59
C ALA A 104 -14.11 -7.40 -13.69
N ARG A 105 -12.98 -6.89 -14.20
CA ARG A 105 -12.15 -5.91 -13.48
C ARG A 105 -12.87 -4.57 -13.29
N ARG A 106 -13.63 -4.09 -14.29
CA ARG A 106 -14.50 -2.89 -14.15
C ARG A 106 -15.54 -3.04 -13.04
N LEU A 107 -15.96 -4.26 -12.71
CA LEU A 107 -16.89 -4.53 -11.62
C LEU A 107 -16.19 -4.69 -10.27
N MET A 108 -15.02 -5.31 -10.24
CA MET A 108 -14.28 -5.62 -9.00
C MET A 108 -13.50 -4.44 -8.45
N ASP A 109 -12.82 -3.66 -9.30
CA ASP A 109 -11.97 -2.54 -8.85
C ASP A 109 -12.74 -1.54 -7.95
N PRO A 110 -13.98 -1.11 -8.28
CA PRO A 110 -14.76 -0.24 -7.39
C PRO A 110 -15.12 -0.92 -6.07
N ALA A 111 -15.42 -2.22 -6.10
CA ALA A 111 -15.74 -2.96 -4.88
C ALA A 111 -14.52 -3.04 -3.95
N VAL A 112 -13.34 -3.38 -4.48
CA VAL A 112 -12.09 -3.41 -3.72
C VAL A 112 -11.79 -2.02 -3.13
N GLN A 113 -11.96 -0.95 -3.91
CA GLN A 113 -11.77 0.42 -3.43
C GLN A 113 -12.71 0.76 -2.25
N LEU A 114 -14.00 0.39 -2.34
CA LEU A 114 -14.96 0.57 -1.24
C LEU A 114 -14.53 -0.19 0.02
N MET A 115 -13.92 -1.38 -0.12
CA MET A 115 -13.40 -2.12 1.02
C MET A 115 -12.22 -1.40 1.68
N MET A 116 -11.29 -0.90 0.87
CA MET A 116 -10.12 -0.16 1.33
C MET A 116 -10.51 1.14 2.03
N ASP A 117 -11.45 1.89 1.47
CA ASP A 117 -11.95 3.13 2.07
C ASP A 117 -12.59 2.86 3.44
N ALA A 118 -13.36 1.79 3.57
CA ALA A 118 -13.95 1.38 4.84
C ALA A 118 -12.88 0.99 5.88
N VAL A 119 -11.82 0.27 5.47
CA VAL A 119 -10.69 -0.05 6.36
C VAL A 119 -9.98 1.22 6.84
N HIS A 120 -9.61 2.11 5.92
CA HIS A 120 -8.90 3.35 6.25
C HIS A 120 -9.73 4.28 7.13
N ARG A 121 -11.06 4.33 6.93
CA ARG A 121 -11.98 5.13 7.74
C ARG A 121 -11.90 4.82 9.24
N TYR A 122 -11.61 3.57 9.59
CA TYR A 122 -11.47 3.14 10.98
C TYR A 122 -10.01 2.96 11.41
N GLU A 123 -9.08 3.59 10.68
CA GLU A 123 -7.63 3.57 10.90
C GLU A 123 -7.01 2.17 10.80
N GLY A 124 -7.61 1.27 10.02
CA GLY A 124 -6.98 0.01 9.64
C GLY A 124 -5.91 0.23 8.58
N THR A 125 -4.94 -0.67 8.52
CA THR A 125 -3.89 -0.69 7.50
C THR A 125 -4.18 -1.82 6.52
N VAL A 126 -4.34 -1.51 5.24
CA VAL A 126 -4.44 -2.54 4.19
C VAL A 126 -3.05 -3.11 3.93
N ASN A 127 -2.85 -4.39 4.24
CA ASN A 127 -1.57 -5.07 4.07
C ASN A 127 -1.44 -5.68 2.68
N HIS A 128 -2.50 -6.34 2.20
CA HIS A 128 -2.51 -6.99 0.90
C HIS A 128 -3.86 -6.79 0.20
N VAL A 129 -3.80 -6.58 -1.12
CA VAL A 129 -4.95 -6.68 -2.02
C VAL A 129 -4.81 -8.00 -2.75
N LEU A 130 -5.84 -8.84 -2.69
CA LEU A 130 -5.86 -10.23 -3.17
C LEU A 130 -6.69 -10.36 -4.45
N GLY A 131 -6.55 -9.43 -5.40
CA GLY A 131 -7.37 -9.39 -6.61
C GLY A 131 -8.79 -8.89 -6.36
N ASP A 132 -9.65 -9.74 -5.82
CA ASP A 132 -11.06 -9.49 -5.50
C ASP A 132 -11.33 -9.17 -4.02
N GLY A 133 -10.30 -9.31 -3.19
CA GLY A 133 -10.38 -9.07 -1.75
C GLY A 133 -9.27 -8.21 -1.17
N VAL A 134 -9.39 -7.93 0.12
CA VAL A 134 -8.41 -7.18 0.92
C VAL A 134 -8.12 -7.90 2.23
N MET A 135 -6.85 -7.86 2.65
CA MET A 135 -6.41 -8.19 3.99
C MET A 135 -5.96 -6.92 4.69
N ALA A 136 -6.55 -6.64 5.84
CA ALA A 136 -6.24 -5.48 6.66
C ALA A 136 -5.86 -5.87 8.09
N LEU A 137 -4.99 -5.06 8.70
CA LEU A 137 -4.61 -5.18 10.09
C LEU A 137 -5.07 -3.95 10.88
N PHE A 138 -5.53 -4.19 12.10
CA PHE A 138 -5.81 -3.20 13.12
C PHE A 138 -4.92 -3.50 14.33
N GLY A 139 -4.37 -2.46 14.94
CA GLY A 139 -3.37 -2.61 16.01
C GLY A 139 -1.94 -2.86 15.49
N ALA A 140 -1.75 -2.94 14.18
CA ALA A 140 -0.44 -2.91 13.54
C ALA A 140 -0.50 -2.18 12.19
N PRO A 141 0.57 -1.45 11.81
CA PRO A 141 1.75 -1.16 12.63
C PRO A 141 1.47 -0.09 13.70
N ILE A 142 0.34 0.60 13.59
CA ILE A 142 -0.15 1.57 14.58
C ILE A 142 -0.93 0.79 15.65
N ALA A 143 -0.47 0.86 16.90
CA ALA A 143 -1.13 0.21 18.01
C ALA A 143 -2.43 0.95 18.39
N HIS A 144 -3.50 0.19 18.57
CA HIS A 144 -4.80 0.68 19.02
C HIS A 144 -5.36 -0.30 20.06
N GLU A 145 -5.71 0.19 21.25
CA GLU A 145 -6.35 -0.63 22.29
C GLU A 145 -7.72 -1.15 21.85
N ASP A 146 -8.41 -0.39 21.01
CA ASP A 146 -9.73 -0.69 20.47
C ASP A 146 -9.69 -1.33 19.07
N ALA A 147 -8.55 -1.91 18.67
CA ALA A 147 -8.36 -2.57 17.38
C ALA A 147 -9.48 -3.57 17.00
N PRO A 148 -9.95 -4.47 17.90
CA PRO A 148 -11.06 -5.37 17.57
C PRO A 148 -12.35 -4.64 17.23
N ARG A 149 -12.67 -3.57 17.97
CA ARG A 149 -13.88 -2.76 17.75
C ARG A 149 -13.80 -2.04 16.41
N ARG A 150 -12.65 -1.46 16.08
CA ARG A 150 -12.42 -0.77 14.80
C ARG A 150 -12.54 -1.73 13.62
N ALA A 151 -11.97 -2.93 13.72
CA ALA A 151 -12.09 -3.95 12.70
C ALA A 151 -13.57 -4.35 12.47
N LEU A 152 -14.36 -4.49 13.53
CA LEU A 152 -15.79 -4.80 13.41
C LEU A 152 -16.57 -3.65 12.76
N TYR A 153 -16.28 -2.39 13.09
CA TYR A 153 -16.90 -1.25 12.41
C TYR A 153 -16.51 -1.17 10.93
N ALA A 154 -15.26 -1.46 10.59
CA ALA A 154 -14.83 -1.58 9.20
C ALA A 154 -15.57 -2.71 8.48
N ALA A 155 -15.69 -3.90 9.10
CA ALA A 155 -16.42 -5.03 8.53
C ALA A 155 -17.89 -4.69 8.23
N LEU A 156 -18.57 -3.99 9.14
CA LEU A 156 -19.94 -3.52 8.92
C LEU A 156 -20.00 -2.50 7.78
N ALA A 157 -19.10 -1.53 7.75
CA ALA A 157 -19.04 -0.53 6.70
C ALA A 157 -18.73 -1.11 5.31
N ILE A 158 -17.88 -2.14 5.25
CA ILE A 158 -17.61 -2.92 4.03
C ILE A 158 -18.90 -3.55 3.54
N ARG A 159 -19.57 -4.33 4.40
CA ARG A 159 -20.81 -5.04 4.05
C ARG A 159 -21.88 -4.07 3.54
N ASP A 160 -22.08 -2.94 4.22
CA ASP A 160 -23.11 -1.98 3.86
C ASP A 160 -22.77 -1.25 2.55
N SER A 161 -21.49 -0.93 2.32
CA SER A 161 -21.04 -0.27 1.08
C SER A 161 -21.13 -1.20 -0.13
N ILE A 162 -20.70 -2.45 0.02
CA ILE A 162 -20.82 -3.46 -1.03
C ILE A 162 -22.29 -3.81 -1.29
N SER A 163 -23.15 -3.86 -0.27
CA SER A 163 -24.58 -4.10 -0.48
C SER A 163 -25.23 -3.00 -1.34
N ARG A 164 -24.85 -1.73 -1.15
CA ARG A 164 -25.34 -0.63 -1.99
C ARG A 164 -24.80 -0.72 -3.41
N TYR A 165 -23.50 -0.98 -3.55
CA TYR A 165 -22.87 -1.14 -4.86
C TYR A 165 -23.44 -2.34 -5.64
N GLY A 166 -23.63 -3.48 -4.98
CA GLY A 166 -24.20 -4.67 -5.58
C GLY A 166 -25.64 -4.49 -6.03
N GLU A 167 -26.44 -3.66 -5.36
CA GLU A 167 -27.79 -3.30 -5.83
C GLU A 167 -27.74 -2.44 -7.09
N GLN A 168 -26.80 -1.49 -7.17
CA GLN A 168 -26.59 -0.69 -8.38
C GLN A 168 -26.17 -1.58 -9.56
N VAL A 169 -25.14 -2.41 -9.37
CA VAL A 169 -24.63 -3.31 -10.42
C VAL A 169 -25.70 -4.29 -10.88
N ARG A 170 -26.54 -4.78 -9.98
CA ARG A 170 -27.66 -5.66 -10.34
C ARG A 170 -28.67 -4.98 -11.25
N ARG A 171 -28.99 -3.71 -11.01
CA ARG A 171 -29.92 -2.94 -11.84
C ARG A 171 -29.36 -2.62 -13.21
N GLU A 172 -28.08 -2.28 -13.28
CA GLU A 172 -27.44 -1.83 -14.52
C GLU A 172 -26.97 -3.00 -15.41
N LYS A 173 -26.51 -4.10 -14.79
CA LYS A 173 -25.80 -5.19 -15.48
C LYS A 173 -26.34 -6.58 -15.17
N GLY A 174 -27.34 -6.71 -14.28
CA GLY A 174 -27.91 -8.00 -13.89
C GLY A 174 -26.99 -8.88 -13.03
N ALA A 175 -25.78 -8.41 -12.69
CA ALA A 175 -24.80 -9.16 -11.92
C ALA A 175 -25.03 -9.01 -10.41
N VAL A 176 -24.75 -10.07 -9.65
CA VAL A 176 -24.88 -10.08 -8.19
C VAL A 176 -23.51 -9.96 -7.56
N ILE A 177 -23.28 -8.86 -6.85
CA ILE A 177 -22.05 -8.65 -6.07
C ILE A 177 -22.39 -8.77 -4.57
N GLN A 178 -21.66 -9.64 -3.88
CA GLN A 178 -21.76 -9.87 -2.44
C GLN A 178 -20.36 -9.96 -1.86
N VAL A 179 -20.21 -9.66 -0.56
CA VAL A 179 -18.93 -9.74 0.15
C VAL A 179 -19.02 -10.69 1.34
N ARG A 180 -17.93 -11.40 1.61
CA ARG A 180 -17.68 -12.14 2.84
C ARG A 180 -16.63 -11.40 3.64
N VAL A 181 -16.86 -11.24 4.94
CA VAL A 181 -15.89 -10.60 5.82
C VAL A 181 -15.61 -11.50 7.01
N GLY A 182 -14.34 -11.80 7.25
CA GLY A 182 -13.84 -12.52 8.41
C GLY A 182 -12.98 -11.61 9.27
N VAL A 183 -13.12 -11.71 10.59
CA VAL A 183 -12.32 -10.95 11.56
C VAL A 183 -11.78 -11.90 12.61
N ASN A 184 -10.49 -11.81 12.90
CA ASN A 184 -9.83 -12.60 13.95
C ASN A 184 -8.86 -11.72 14.74
N SER A 185 -8.80 -11.92 16.07
CA SER A 185 -7.85 -11.23 16.94
C SER A 185 -6.93 -12.23 17.61
N GLY A 186 -5.65 -11.91 17.66
CA GLY A 186 -4.64 -12.76 18.28
C GLY A 186 -3.28 -12.08 18.37
N GLU A 187 -2.38 -12.72 19.10
CA GLU A 187 -0.97 -12.31 19.12
C GLU A 187 -0.30 -12.72 17.82
N VAL A 188 0.40 -11.77 17.19
CA VAL A 188 1.25 -12.03 16.02
C VAL A 188 2.65 -11.50 16.27
N VAL A 189 3.63 -12.10 15.60
CA VAL A 189 4.98 -11.54 15.51
C VAL A 189 5.06 -10.74 14.23
N VAL A 190 5.22 -9.42 14.36
CA VAL A 190 5.41 -8.56 13.20
C VAL A 190 6.90 -8.47 12.90
N ARG A 191 7.31 -8.92 11.72
CA ARG A 191 8.68 -8.77 11.21
C ARG A 191 8.63 -8.21 9.80
N SER A 192 9.44 -7.20 9.53
CA SER A 192 9.79 -6.85 8.14
C SER A 192 10.67 -7.95 7.57
N ILE A 193 10.08 -8.86 6.80
CA ILE A 193 10.86 -9.75 5.94
C ILE A 193 11.18 -8.95 4.69
N GLY A 194 12.47 -8.85 4.35
CA GLY A 194 12.94 -8.14 3.16
C GLY A 194 12.19 -8.59 1.90
N SER A 195 11.78 -7.62 1.10
CA SER A 195 11.11 -7.82 -0.18
C SER A 195 12.16 -8.13 -1.23
N ASP A 196 12.37 -9.41 -1.55
CA ASP A 196 12.86 -9.76 -2.89
C ASP A 196 11.67 -9.64 -3.83
N LEU A 197 11.58 -8.50 -4.53
CA LEU A 197 10.92 -8.27 -5.83
C LEU A 197 11.11 -6.81 -6.25
#